data_AF-A0A9E5BFG2-F1
#
_entry.id   AF-A0A9E5BFG2-F1
#
_cell.length_a   1.000
_cell.length_b   1.000
_cell.length_c   1.000
_cell.angle_alpha   90.00
_cell.angle_beta   90.00
_cell.angle_gamma   90.00
#
_symmetry.space_group_name_H-M   'P 1'
#
loop_
_entity.id
_entity.type
_entity.pdbx_description
1 polymer ?
#
loop_
_entity_poly.entity_id
_entity_poly.type
_entity_poly.pdbx_seq_one_letter_code
_entity_poly.pdbx_strand_id
1 'polypeptide(L)' 'MKKLLVSTALLAVSGLALAHGCPGEMKKIDAAMPTTKLSAQDATKVKELRAKGEEQHKAGQHTESMQSLADAKKIMGIQ' A
#
# COMPACT_ATOMS: atom_id res chain seq x y z
N MET A 1 0.00 -41.50 -32.94
CA MET A 1 1.25 -41.73 -32.19
C MET A 1 1.90 -40.38 -31.91
N LYS A 2 2.20 -40.09 -30.62
CA LYS A 2 3.40 -39.39 -30.11
C LYS A 2 3.82 -38.11 -30.89
N LYS A 3 3.84 -36.89 -30.36
CA LYS A 3 4.28 -36.37 -29.05
C LYS A 3 3.68 -34.94 -28.96
N LEU A 4 2.86 -34.56 -27.98
CA LEU A 4 3.24 -34.17 -26.62
C LEU A 4 4.44 -33.20 -26.61
N LEU A 5 4.17 -31.91 -26.86
CA LEU A 5 4.96 -30.81 -26.33
C LEU A 5 3.98 -29.80 -25.71
N VAL A 6 3.66 -30.10 -24.45
CA VAL A 6 2.96 -29.21 -23.52
C VAL A 6 3.85 -27.98 -23.32
N SER A 7 3.51 -26.88 -23.98
CA SER A 7 4.03 -25.56 -23.65
C SER A 7 2.83 -24.72 -23.23
N THR A 8 2.77 -24.39 -21.94
CA THR A 8 2.39 -23.09 -21.36
C THR A 8 2.25 -23.30 -19.85
N ALA A 9 3.39 -23.41 -19.17
CA ALA A 9 3.47 -23.17 -17.75
C ALA A 9 4.21 -21.84 -17.58
N LEU A 10 3.46 -20.74 -17.60
CA LEU A 10 3.87 -19.53 -16.91
C LEU A 10 2.67 -19.06 -16.10
N LEU A 11 2.64 -19.52 -14.85
CA LEU A 11 1.79 -18.99 -13.81
C LEU A 11 2.22 -17.53 -13.59
N ALA A 12 1.66 -16.63 -14.38
CA ALA A 12 1.53 -15.24 -13.96
C ALA A 12 0.42 -15.22 -12.91
N VAL A 13 0.76 -15.64 -11.69
CA VAL A 13 0.09 -15.13 -10.50
C VAL A 13 0.52 -13.67 -10.45
N SER A 14 -0.14 -12.83 -11.26
CA SER A 14 -0.18 -11.39 -11.06
C SER A 14 -0.78 -11.24 -9.67
N GLY A 15 0.11 -11.16 -8.68
CA GLY A 15 -0.24 -10.88 -7.29
C GLY A 15 -1.26 -9.76 -7.34
N LEU A 16 -2.44 -10.03 -6.78
CA LEU A 16 -3.57 -9.14 -6.74
C LEU A 16 -3.04 -7.75 -6.41
N ALA A 17 -2.86 -6.92 -7.44
CA ALA A 17 -2.61 -5.52 -7.25
C ALA A 17 -3.91 -5.07 -6.58
N LEU A 18 -3.88 -4.89 -5.25
CA LEU A 18 -4.85 -4.03 -4.61
C LEU A 18 -4.92 -2.81 -5.52
N ALA A 19 -6.09 -2.52 -6.07
CA ALA A 19 -6.28 -1.57 -7.18
C ALA A 19 -5.81 -0.13 -6.86
N HIS A 20 -5.19 0.07 -5.70
CA HIS A 20 -4.60 1.27 -5.17
C HIS A 20 -3.15 0.94 -4.76
N GLY A 21 -2.19 1.18 -5.66
CA GLY A 21 -0.76 1.12 -5.28
C GLY A 21 -0.40 2.21 -4.26
N CYS A 22 0.86 2.25 -3.82
CA CYS A 22 1.32 3.19 -2.77
C CYS A 22 0.81 4.63 -2.95
N PRO A 23 0.84 5.26 -4.16
CA PRO A 23 0.32 6.62 -4.34
C PRO A 23 -1.19 6.75 -4.10
N GLY A 24 -1.97 5.71 -4.39
CA GLY A 24 -3.41 5.69 -4.11
C GLY A 24 -3.69 5.66 -2.62
N GLU A 25 -2.93 4.86 -1.87
CA GLU A 25 -3.06 4.77 -0.42
C GLU A 25 -2.61 6.05 0.29
N MET A 26 -1.54 6.70 -0.17
CA MET A 26 -1.14 8.03 0.30
C MET A 26 -2.27 9.06 0.10
N LYS A 27 -2.89 9.08 -1.08
CA LYS A 27 -4.01 10.00 -1.37
C LYS A 27 -5.21 9.77 -0.45
N LYS A 28 -5.54 8.51 -0.11
CA LYS A 28 -6.62 8.21 0.84
C LYS A 28 -6.31 8.76 2.23
N ILE A 29 -5.09 8.57 2.71
CA ILE A 29 -4.62 9.12 3.99
C ILE A 29 -4.71 10.65 3.97
N ASP A 30 -4.21 11.28 2.91
CA ASP A 30 -4.22 12.74 2.76
C ASP A 30 -5.65 13.32 2.75
N ALA A 31 -6.57 12.66 2.04
CA ALA A 31 -7.96 13.07 1.95
C ALA A 31 -8.72 12.91 3.29
N ALA A 32 -8.42 11.86 4.05
CA ALA A 32 -9.07 11.58 5.33
C ALA A 32 -8.53 12.43 6.48
N MET A 33 -7.25 12.81 6.45
CA MET A 33 -6.55 13.56 7.50
C MET A 33 -7.32 14.77 8.08
N PRO A 34 -7.94 15.67 7.28
CA PRO A 34 -8.67 16.81 7.83
C PRO A 34 -10.01 16.43 8.49
N THR A 35 -10.55 15.25 8.19
CA THR A 35 -11.87 14.79 8.68
C THR A 35 -11.80 13.76 9.79
N THR A 36 -10.68 13.03 9.90
CA THR A 36 -10.51 12.00 10.93
C THR A 36 -10.23 12.65 12.28
N LYS A 37 -11.04 12.31 13.28
CA LYS A 37 -10.83 12.76 14.65
C LYS A 37 -9.74 11.93 15.31
N LEU A 38 -8.54 12.49 15.38
CA LEU A 38 -7.35 11.86 15.95
C LEU A 38 -6.89 12.57 17.23
N SER A 39 -6.25 11.84 18.14
CA SER A 39 -5.42 12.48 19.17
C SER A 39 -4.23 13.20 18.52
N ALA A 40 -3.61 14.15 19.21
CA ALA A 40 -2.42 14.82 18.70
C ALA A 40 -1.25 13.84 18.43
N GLN A 41 -1.13 12.81 19.27
CA GLN A 41 -0.14 11.74 19.11
C GLN A 41 -0.43 10.90 17.87
N ASP A 42 -1.68 10.49 17.67
CA ASP A 42 -2.08 9.70 16.51
C ASP A 42 -1.93 10.50 15.22
N ALA A 43 -2.32 11.78 15.21
CA ALA A 43 -2.14 12.66 14.05
C ALA A 43 -0.67 12.81 13.66
N THR A 44 0.23 12.90 14.65
CA THR A 44 1.68 12.92 14.42
C THR A 44 2.13 11.59 13.83
N LYS A 45 1.69 10.47 14.41
CA LYS A 45 2.08 9.14 13.97
C LYS A 45 1.63 8.83 12.54
N VAL A 46 0.40 9.22 12.18
CA VAL A 46 -0.14 9.05 10.84
C VAL A 46 0.67 9.87 9.82
N LYS A 47 1.05 11.11 10.15
CA LYS A 47 1.90 11.94 9.28
C LYS A 47 3.28 11.31 9.05
N GLU A 48 3.91 10.81 10.11
CA GLU A 48 5.20 10.11 10.00
C GLU A 48 5.09 8.86 9.12
N LEU A 49 4.05 8.05 9.32
CA LEU A 49 3.84 6.82 8.54
C LEU A 49 3.51 7.14 7.07
N ARG A 50 2.75 8.20 6.79
CA ARG A 50 2.52 8.69 5.42
C ARG A 50 3.83 9.09 4.76
N ALA A 51 4.65 9.90 5.45
CA ALA A 51 5.91 10.40 4.91
C ALA A 51 6.91 9.25 4.66
N LYS A 52 7.00 8.32 5.61
CA LYS A 52 7.81 7.09 5.48
C LYS A 52 7.34 6.23 4.32
N GLY A 53 6.03 6.06 4.15
CA GLY A 53 5.47 5.34 3.01
C GLY A 53 5.87 5.98 1.67
N GLU A 54 5.89 7.30 1.58
CA GLU A 54 6.34 8.03 0.40
C GLU A 54 7.84 7.87 0.12
N GLU A 55 8.67 7.95 1.16
CA GLU A 55 10.12 7.70 1.06
C GLU A 55 10.41 6.28 0.55
N GLN A 56 9.77 5.28 1.16
CA GLN A 56 9.89 3.87 0.76
C GLN A 56 9.44 3.67 -0.68
N HIS A 57 8.35 4.31 -1.11
CA HIS A 57 7.91 4.26 -2.50
C HIS A 57 8.97 4.84 -3.46
N LYS A 58 9.54 6.01 -3.14
CA LYS A 58 10.62 6.64 -3.94
C LYS A 58 11.89 5.77 -3.97
N ALA A 59 12.14 4.99 -2.92
CA ALA A 59 13.24 4.04 -2.83
C ALA A 59 12.96 2.68 -3.51
N GLY A 60 11.78 2.46 -4.09
CA GLY A 60 11.39 1.18 -4.69
C GLY A 60 10.95 0.10 -3.70
N GLN A 61 10.86 0.43 -2.42
CA GLN A 61 10.45 -0.45 -1.31
C GLN A 61 8.91 -0.51 -1.21
N HIS A 62 8.25 -1.07 -2.22
CA HIS A 62 6.80 -1.03 -2.33
C HIS A 62 6.08 -1.82 -1.24
N THR A 63 6.62 -2.97 -0.83
CA THR A 63 6.03 -3.78 0.25
C THR A 63 6.04 -3.00 1.57
N GLU A 64 7.18 -2.40 1.89
CA GLU A 64 7.38 -1.63 3.12
C GLU A 64 6.57 -0.33 3.10
N SER A 65 6.47 0.31 1.93
CA SER A 65 5.59 1.47 1.73
C SER A 65 4.14 1.11 2.05
N MET A 66 3.63 0.02 1.48
CA MET A 66 2.27 -0.44 1.72
C MET A 66 2.03 -0.81 3.19
N GLN A 67 3.02 -1.39 3.88
CA GLN A 67 2.92 -1.66 5.32
C GLN A 67 2.81 -0.37 6.15
N SER A 68 3.70 0.60 5.92
CA SER A 68 3.65 1.89 6.63
C SER A 68 2.31 2.61 6.39
N LEU A 69 1.82 2.61 5.14
CA LEU A 69 0.54 3.22 4.79
C LEU A 69 -0.66 2.46 5.38
N ALA A 70 -0.59 1.12 5.47
CA ALA A 70 -1.62 0.33 6.15
C ALA A 70 -1.69 0.63 7.64
N ASP A 71 -0.55 0.79 8.31
CA ASP A 71 -0.50 1.17 9.72
C ASP A 71 -1.09 2.56 9.95
N ALA A 72 -0.80 3.52 9.06
CA ALA A 72 -1.39 4.86 9.12
C ALA A 72 -2.93 4.79 9.02
N LYS A 73 -3.44 4.06 8.03
CA LYS A 73 -4.89 3.87 7.84
C LYS A 73 -5.56 3.16 9.02
N LYS A 74 -4.88 2.21 9.64
CA LYS A 74 -5.38 1.52 10.84
C LYS A 74 -5.55 2.48 12.01
N ILE A 75 -4.60 3.38 12.24
CA ILE A 75 -4.72 4.43 13.26
C ILE A 75 -5.89 5.37 12.93
N MET A 76 -6.07 5.70 11.65
CA MET A 76 -7.18 6.54 11.18
C MET A 76 -8.55 5.85 11.16
N GLY A 77 -8.60 4.53 11.31
CA GLY A 77 -9.83 3.74 11.17
C GLY A 77 -10.40 3.70 9.75
N ILE A 78 -9.56 3.83 8.72
CA ILE A 78 -9.97 3.84 7.30
C ILE A 78 -9.41 2.63 6.53
N GLN A 79 -10.01 2.30 5.38
CA GLN A 79 -9.61 1.18 4.50
C GLN A 79 -8.84 1.61 3.25
#